data_AF-A0A1G4PRD1-F1
#
_entry.id   AF-A0A1G4PRD1-F1
#
_cell.length_a   1.000
_cell.length_b   1.000
_cell.length_c   1.000
_cell.angle_alpha   90.00
_cell.angle_beta   90.00
_cell.angle_gamma   90.00
#
_symmetry.space_group_name_H-M   'P 1'
#
loop_
_entity.id
_entity.type
_entity.pdbx_description
1 polymer ?
#
loop_
_entity_poly.entity_id
_entity_poly.type
_entity_poly.pdbx_seq_one_letter_code
_entity_poly.pdbx_strand_id
1 'polypeptide(L)'
;MRLRIYQIEPDKDANRLKFRPYKDVDEVDPAIYRKVFDAEADVEHLEGAFYMFNNADPHPLFNGHSMAMSDVVVTEEGSFYCDSIGFQKIDFDESKVDTSDLIKVLFVEPHKAPYVAEIPDTLEAKQQAVGGNIEYVYNTDETALIGDEEAKLTYKEGNRYLDGGGIIAGNFLVVGLGDEDCRSLTDAEVDKYSKKYFDAPDISPEETAADVGFRFIGFM
;
A
#
# COMPACT_ATOMS: atom_id res chain seq x y z
N MET A 1 0.87 6.58 12.01
CA MET A 1 2.34 6.44 12.01
C MET A 1 2.80 5.59 10.84
N ARG A 2 4.04 5.77 10.38
CA ARG A 2 4.69 4.87 9.40
C ARG A 2 4.94 3.51 10.02
N LEU A 3 4.45 2.45 9.38
CA LEU A 3 4.73 1.07 9.78
C LEU A 3 5.38 0.31 8.65
N ARG A 4 6.31 -0.57 9.01
CA ARG A 4 6.82 -1.64 8.15
C ARG A 4 6.56 -2.97 8.83
N ILE A 5 5.90 -3.90 8.14
CA ILE A 5 5.55 -5.21 8.70
C ILE A 5 6.26 -6.28 7.90
N TYR A 6 6.89 -7.19 8.61
CA TYR A 6 7.64 -8.30 8.06
C TYR A 6 7.06 -9.61 8.56
N GLN A 7 6.91 -10.57 7.66
CA GLN A 7 6.40 -11.91 7.98
C GLN A 7 7.35 -12.96 7.45
N ILE A 8 7.49 -14.06 8.20
CA ILE A 8 8.35 -15.18 7.81
C ILE A 8 7.80 -15.84 6.53
N GLU A 9 8.69 -16.00 5.55
CA GLU A 9 8.44 -16.74 4.32
C GLU A 9 8.54 -18.25 4.60
N PRO A 10 7.46 -19.03 4.35
CA PRO A 10 7.45 -20.46 4.64
C PRO A 10 8.59 -21.24 3.99
N ASP A 11 9.00 -20.84 2.78
CA ASP A 11 10.07 -21.51 2.03
C ASP A 11 11.47 -21.24 2.59
N LYS A 12 11.63 -20.17 3.37
CA LYS A 12 12.89 -19.81 4.04
C LYS A 12 12.93 -20.25 5.52
N ASP A 13 11.81 -20.71 6.08
CA ASP A 13 11.66 -21.08 7.50
C ASP A 13 12.12 -22.50 7.84
N ALA A 14 13.41 -22.80 7.63
CA ALA A 14 13.97 -24.13 7.88
C ALA A 14 13.78 -24.62 9.33
N ASN A 15 13.73 -23.70 10.29
CA ASN A 15 13.64 -23.99 11.72
C ASN A 15 12.20 -23.94 12.27
N ARG A 16 11.20 -23.66 11.44
CA ARG A 16 9.77 -23.58 11.83
C ARG A 16 9.54 -22.57 12.96
N LEU A 17 10.14 -21.39 12.78
CA LEU A 17 10.04 -20.25 13.70
C LEU A 17 8.71 -19.50 13.52
N LYS A 18 8.03 -19.68 12.39
CA LYS A 18 6.72 -19.07 12.16
C LYS A 18 5.74 -19.43 13.28
N PHE A 19 5.10 -18.41 13.83
CA PHE A 19 4.16 -18.48 14.96
C PHE A 19 4.76 -18.91 16.31
N ARG A 20 6.09 -18.86 16.48
CA ARG A 20 6.73 -19.12 17.77
C ARG A 20 6.72 -17.89 18.68
N PRO A 21 6.60 -18.05 20.01
CA PRO A 21 6.84 -16.96 20.94
C PRO A 21 8.33 -16.62 20.97
N TYR A 22 8.66 -15.36 21.31
CA TYR A 22 10.04 -14.88 21.22
C TYR A 22 11.03 -15.68 22.08
N LYS A 23 10.59 -16.15 23.25
CA LYS A 23 11.39 -16.99 24.16
C LYS A 23 11.90 -18.31 23.55
N ASP A 24 11.27 -18.78 22.49
CA ASP A 24 11.62 -20.04 21.80
C ASP A 24 12.51 -19.75 20.56
N VAL A 25 12.85 -18.49 20.31
CA VAL A 25 13.64 -18.03 19.16
C VAL A 25 15.01 -17.57 19.67
N ASP A 26 16.07 -18.24 19.21
CA ASP A 26 17.45 -17.88 19.58
C ASP A 26 17.88 -16.54 18.93
N GLU A 27 17.54 -16.37 17.64
CA GLU A 27 17.85 -15.18 16.85
C GLU A 27 16.75 -14.96 15.80
N VAL A 28 16.37 -13.70 15.60
CA VAL A 28 15.45 -13.29 14.53
C VAL A 28 16.28 -12.94 13.30
N ASP A 29 16.44 -13.87 12.38
CA ASP A 29 17.15 -13.67 11.11
C ASP A 29 16.28 -12.92 10.11
N PRO A 30 16.56 -11.66 9.72
CA PRO A 30 15.73 -10.94 8.77
C PRO A 30 15.71 -11.56 7.36
N ALA A 31 16.70 -12.38 7.00
CA ALA A 31 16.79 -12.96 5.65
C ALA A 31 15.67 -13.96 5.33
N ILE A 32 14.99 -14.52 6.35
CA ILE A 32 13.84 -15.43 6.17
C ILE A 32 12.50 -14.69 6.10
N TYR A 33 12.50 -13.38 6.27
CA TYR A 33 11.30 -12.55 6.23
C TYR A 33 11.09 -11.97 4.84
N ARG A 34 9.84 -11.61 4.57
CA ARG A 34 9.44 -10.68 3.51
C ARG A 34 8.74 -9.47 4.10
N LYS A 35 8.87 -8.32 3.45
CA LYS A 35 8.09 -7.13 3.82
C LYS A 35 6.70 -7.25 3.21
N VAL A 36 5.67 -7.19 4.05
CA VAL A 36 4.25 -7.30 3.63
C VAL A 36 3.48 -5.99 3.74
N PHE A 37 4.10 -4.97 4.35
CA PHE A 37 3.55 -3.64 4.51
C PHE A 37 4.67 -2.61 4.62
N ASP A 38 4.56 -1.49 3.90
CA ASP A 38 5.40 -0.31 4.06
C ASP A 38 4.60 0.95 3.70
N ALA A 39 3.91 1.52 4.69
CA ALA A 39 3.00 2.64 4.46
C ALA A 39 2.68 3.39 5.76
N GLU A 40 2.04 4.55 5.60
CA GLU A 40 1.37 5.22 6.72
C GLU A 40 0.13 4.43 7.14
N ALA A 41 -0.07 4.27 8.45
CA ALA A 41 -1.26 3.67 9.02
C ALA A 41 -1.87 4.57 10.11
N ASP A 42 -3.19 4.67 10.15
CA ASP A 42 -3.92 5.49 11.13
C ASP A 42 -4.03 4.78 12.49
N VAL A 43 -2.88 4.60 13.13
CA VAL A 43 -2.73 4.00 14.46
C VAL A 43 -1.69 4.75 15.28
N GLU A 44 -1.90 4.78 16.59
CA GLU A 44 -1.00 5.48 17.54
C GLU A 44 0.06 4.55 18.15
N HIS A 45 -0.28 3.28 18.40
CA HIS A 45 0.57 2.30 19.09
C HIS A 45 0.52 0.91 18.43
N LEU A 46 1.45 0.03 18.80
CA LEU A 46 1.61 -1.31 18.21
C LEU A 46 0.37 -2.21 18.42
N GLU A 47 -0.31 -2.07 19.55
CA GLU A 47 -1.57 -2.78 19.82
C GLU A 47 -2.65 -2.36 18.81
N GLY A 48 -2.72 -1.06 18.48
CA GLY A 48 -3.62 -0.54 17.44
C GLY A 48 -3.30 -1.15 16.08
N ALA A 49 -2.02 -1.26 15.72
CA ALA A 49 -1.58 -1.97 14.52
C ALA A 49 -2.04 -3.43 14.54
N PHE A 50 -1.81 -4.16 15.65
CA PHE A 50 -2.25 -5.55 15.78
C PHE A 50 -3.76 -5.71 15.53
N TYR A 51 -4.59 -4.82 16.05
CA TYR A 51 -6.03 -4.83 15.79
C TYR A 51 -6.34 -4.53 14.31
N MET A 52 -5.74 -3.48 13.74
CA MET A 52 -5.96 -3.07 12.34
C MET A 52 -5.68 -4.21 11.36
N PHE A 53 -4.53 -4.88 11.49
CA PHE A 53 -4.11 -5.95 10.56
C PHE A 53 -4.71 -7.33 10.88
N ASN A 54 -5.56 -7.42 11.91
CA ASN A 54 -6.36 -8.60 12.23
C ASN A 54 -7.86 -8.41 12.01
N ASN A 55 -8.29 -7.25 11.50
CA ASN A 55 -9.67 -7.02 11.09
C ASN A 55 -9.99 -7.73 9.77
N ALA A 56 -11.29 -7.86 9.49
CA ALA A 56 -11.78 -8.43 8.24
C ALA A 56 -11.40 -7.60 7.00
N ASP A 57 -11.15 -6.30 7.20
CA ASP A 57 -10.72 -5.35 6.18
C ASP A 57 -9.46 -4.63 6.68
N PRO A 58 -8.27 -5.23 6.52
CA PRO A 58 -7.01 -4.61 6.91
C PRO A 58 -6.65 -3.46 5.96
N HIS A 59 -5.54 -2.78 6.24
CA HIS A 59 -5.07 -1.70 5.37
C HIS A 59 -4.95 -2.16 3.89
N PRO A 60 -5.40 -1.38 2.89
CA PRO A 60 -5.43 -1.82 1.48
C PRO A 60 -4.09 -2.29 0.92
N LEU A 61 -2.98 -1.74 1.44
CA LEU A 61 -1.61 -2.10 1.05
C LEU A 61 -1.01 -3.30 1.80
N PHE A 62 -1.79 -3.99 2.64
CA PHE A 62 -1.31 -5.12 3.44
C PHE A 62 -1.29 -6.43 2.66
N ASN A 63 -0.14 -6.85 2.16
CA ASN A 63 0.01 -8.05 1.32
C ASN A 63 0.42 -9.29 2.14
N GLY A 64 0.00 -9.34 3.41
CA GLY A 64 0.36 -10.36 4.39
C GLY A 64 -0.83 -11.22 4.83
N HIS A 65 -0.56 -12.16 5.74
CA HIS A 65 -1.62 -12.79 6.53
C HIS A 65 -1.93 -11.95 7.76
N SER A 66 -3.06 -12.21 8.42
CA SER A 66 -3.39 -11.66 9.74
C SER A 66 -2.17 -11.65 10.68
N MET A 67 -1.93 -10.50 11.31
CA MET A 67 -0.79 -10.32 12.21
C MET A 67 -0.77 -11.37 13.33
N ALA A 68 0.38 -12.02 13.50
CA ALA A 68 0.54 -13.13 14.43
C ALA A 68 1.91 -13.13 15.10
N MET A 69 2.09 -14.05 16.06
CA MET A 69 3.41 -14.34 16.62
C MET A 69 4.43 -14.56 15.50
N SER A 70 5.68 -14.13 15.71
CA SER A 70 6.78 -14.13 14.73
C SER A 70 6.80 -13.00 13.71
N ASP A 71 5.73 -12.25 13.57
CA ASP A 71 5.73 -11.06 12.73
C ASP A 71 6.58 -9.96 13.38
N VAL A 72 7.26 -9.16 12.57
CA VAL A 72 8.07 -8.03 13.04
C VAL A 72 7.46 -6.74 12.54
N VAL A 73 7.24 -5.79 13.44
CA VAL A 73 6.77 -4.44 13.15
C VAL A 73 7.92 -3.47 13.40
N VAL A 74 8.25 -2.66 12.40
CA VAL A 74 9.27 -1.61 12.51
C VAL A 74 8.61 -0.25 12.42
N THR A 75 8.92 0.60 13.39
CA THR A 75 8.44 1.99 13.50
C THR A 75 9.64 2.93 13.67
N GLU A 76 9.39 4.22 13.86
CA GLU A 76 10.45 5.17 14.25
C GLU A 76 11.08 4.85 15.61
N GLU A 77 10.36 4.13 16.49
CA GLU A 77 10.83 3.79 17.83
C GLU A 77 11.74 2.54 17.87
N GLY A 78 11.82 1.80 16.77
CA GLY A 78 12.62 0.61 16.58
C GLY A 78 11.85 -0.57 16.02
N SER A 79 12.40 -1.78 16.21
CA SER A 79 11.85 -3.02 15.69
C SER A 79 11.27 -3.88 16.80
N PHE A 80 10.10 -4.46 16.54
CA PHE A 80 9.28 -5.13 17.54
C PHE A 80 8.77 -6.47 17.02
N TYR A 81 9.14 -7.54 17.71
CA TYR A 81 8.61 -8.87 17.49
C TYR A 81 7.22 -8.99 18.11
N CYS A 82 6.22 -9.40 17.34
CA CYS A 82 4.90 -9.75 17.86
C CYS A 82 5.01 -11.07 18.64
N ASP A 83 4.76 -11.02 19.95
CA ASP A 83 4.82 -12.20 20.82
C ASP A 83 3.41 -12.66 21.21
N SER A 84 3.33 -13.73 22.00
CA SER A 84 2.10 -14.28 22.56
C SER A 84 1.28 -13.27 23.35
N ILE A 85 1.92 -12.27 23.95
CA ILE A 85 1.30 -11.12 24.61
C ILE A 85 2.15 -9.89 24.30
N GLY A 86 1.57 -8.95 23.56
CA GLY A 86 2.22 -7.68 23.24
C GLY A 86 3.42 -7.84 22.30
N PHE A 87 4.38 -6.92 22.45
CA PHE A 87 5.51 -6.78 21.54
C PHE A 87 6.84 -6.76 22.29
N GLN A 88 7.80 -7.52 21.79
CA GLN A 88 9.17 -7.56 22.31
C GLN A 88 10.07 -6.71 21.42
N LYS A 89 10.75 -5.72 21.99
CA LYS A 89 11.74 -4.93 21.24
C LYS A 89 12.95 -5.81 20.90
N ILE A 90 13.37 -5.79 19.64
CA ILE A 90 14.46 -6.59 19.08
C ILE A 90 15.40 -5.72 18.23
N ASP A 91 16.57 -6.26 17.89
CA ASP A 91 17.41 -5.74 16.81
C ASP A 91 17.03 -6.48 15.52
N PHE A 92 16.65 -5.73 14.48
CA PHE A 92 16.19 -6.29 13.21
C PHE A 92 16.72 -5.44 12.07
N ASP A 93 17.63 -6.01 11.29
CA ASP A 93 18.28 -5.34 10.17
C ASP A 93 17.47 -5.50 8.88
N GLU A 94 16.64 -4.50 8.58
CA GLU A 94 15.78 -4.46 7.40
C GLU A 94 16.56 -4.61 6.09
N SER A 95 17.86 -4.26 6.05
CA SER A 95 18.68 -4.33 4.83
C SER A 95 18.98 -5.76 4.38
N LYS A 96 18.73 -6.76 5.23
CA LYS A 96 18.90 -8.18 4.92
C LYS A 96 17.63 -8.84 4.37
N VAL A 97 16.51 -8.13 4.40
CA VAL A 97 15.24 -8.59 3.82
C VAL A 97 15.31 -8.43 2.31
N ASP A 98 14.90 -9.46 1.56
CA ASP A 98 14.74 -9.34 0.12
C ASP A 98 13.52 -8.47 -0.21
N THR A 99 13.75 -7.39 -0.94
CA THR A 99 12.72 -6.43 -1.37
C THR A 99 12.74 -6.26 -2.89
N SER A 100 13.34 -7.21 -3.63
CA SER A 100 13.53 -7.10 -5.08
C SER A 100 12.22 -7.18 -5.87
N ASP A 101 11.15 -7.72 -5.26
CA ASP A 101 9.80 -7.80 -5.80
C ASP A 101 8.94 -6.56 -5.50
N LEU A 102 9.44 -5.62 -4.70
CA LEU A 102 8.70 -4.43 -4.28
C LEU A 102 9.00 -3.23 -5.19
N ILE A 103 7.95 -2.46 -5.44
CA ILE A 103 8.04 -1.18 -6.14
C ILE A 103 7.60 -0.04 -5.23
N LYS A 104 8.34 1.07 -5.30
CA LYS A 104 7.98 2.34 -4.66
C LYS A 104 6.87 3.02 -5.46
N VAL A 105 5.76 3.29 -4.81
CA VAL A 105 4.55 3.88 -5.38
C VAL A 105 4.10 5.09 -4.55
N LEU A 106 3.23 5.91 -5.12
CA LEU A 106 2.47 6.90 -4.36
C LEU A 106 1.04 6.40 -4.20
N PHE A 107 0.58 6.24 -2.96
CA PHE A 107 -0.80 5.85 -2.69
C PHE A 107 -1.63 7.08 -2.35
N VAL A 108 -2.84 7.15 -2.90
CA VAL A 108 -3.71 8.31 -2.77
C VAL A 108 -5.11 7.84 -2.38
N GLU A 109 -5.53 8.22 -1.19
CA GLU A 109 -6.87 7.96 -0.66
C GLU A 109 -7.75 9.21 -0.83
N PRO A 110 -9.08 9.04 -0.95
CA PRO A 110 -10.01 10.16 -0.85
C PRO A 110 -9.75 10.97 0.42
N HIS A 111 -9.88 12.31 0.32
CA HIS A 111 -9.76 13.26 1.45
C HIS A 111 -8.40 13.32 2.18
N LYS A 112 -7.42 12.49 1.80
CA LYS A 112 -6.09 12.47 2.42
C LYS A 112 -5.02 12.97 1.46
N ALA A 113 -3.95 13.53 2.01
CA ALA A 113 -2.73 13.78 1.26
C ALA A 113 -2.09 12.44 0.81
N PRO A 114 -1.43 12.41 -0.34
CA PRO A 114 -0.78 11.21 -0.85
C PRO A 114 0.46 10.88 0.00
N TYR A 115 0.81 9.61 0.07
CA TYR A 115 2.04 9.16 0.74
C TYR A 115 2.74 8.06 -0.04
N VAL A 116 4.05 7.98 0.16
CA VAL A 116 4.89 6.96 -0.47
C VAL A 116 4.68 5.62 0.21
N ALA A 117 4.58 4.55 -0.56
CA ALA A 117 4.51 3.18 -0.06
C ALA A 117 5.39 2.25 -0.90
N GLU A 118 5.65 1.04 -0.38
CA GLU A 118 6.18 -0.07 -1.17
C GLU A 118 5.17 -1.20 -1.21
N ILE A 119 4.91 -1.72 -2.41
CA ILE A 119 4.03 -2.88 -2.63
C ILE A 119 4.68 -3.86 -3.59
N PRO A 120 4.32 -5.15 -3.55
CA PRO A 120 4.71 -6.09 -4.60
C PRO A 120 4.18 -5.64 -5.96
N ASP A 121 4.96 -5.83 -7.02
CA ASP A 121 4.50 -5.57 -8.39
C ASP A 121 3.65 -6.73 -8.95
N THR A 122 2.56 -7.05 -8.26
CA THR A 122 1.61 -8.10 -8.67
C THR A 122 0.24 -7.53 -8.97
N LEU A 123 -0.55 -8.24 -9.77
CA LEU A 123 -1.94 -7.86 -10.04
C LEU A 123 -2.75 -7.85 -8.74
N GLU A 124 -2.57 -8.86 -7.89
CA GLU A 124 -3.28 -9.03 -6.64
C GLU A 124 -3.01 -7.87 -5.67
N ALA A 125 -1.76 -7.44 -5.54
CA ALA A 125 -1.39 -6.32 -4.68
C ALA A 125 -2.03 -5.01 -5.16
N LYS A 126 -2.03 -4.76 -6.47
CA LYS A 126 -2.66 -3.58 -7.08
C LYS A 126 -4.18 -3.60 -6.91
N GLN A 127 -4.83 -4.74 -7.19
CA GLN A 127 -6.28 -4.92 -7.02
C GLN A 127 -6.70 -4.70 -5.56
N GLN A 128 -5.92 -5.22 -4.61
CA GLN A 128 -6.17 -5.01 -3.18
C GLN A 128 -6.04 -3.54 -2.80
N ALA A 129 -4.99 -2.85 -3.28
CA ALA A 129 -4.75 -1.44 -3.00
C ALA A 129 -5.90 -0.53 -3.45
N VAL A 130 -6.43 -0.76 -4.66
CA VAL A 130 -7.53 0.04 -5.23
C VAL A 130 -8.92 -0.48 -4.84
N GLY A 131 -8.98 -1.72 -4.32
CA GLY A 131 -10.18 -2.40 -3.87
C GLY A 131 -11.09 -2.88 -4.99
N GLY A 132 -10.55 -3.36 -6.11
CA GLY A 132 -11.33 -3.79 -7.28
C GLY A 132 -10.47 -4.19 -8.48
N ASN A 133 -11.09 -4.33 -9.66
CA ASN A 133 -10.36 -4.61 -10.90
C ASN A 133 -9.57 -3.38 -11.32
N ILE A 134 -8.36 -3.55 -11.83
CA ILE A 134 -7.50 -2.40 -12.11
C ILE A 134 -7.73 -1.83 -13.51
N GLU A 135 -7.67 -0.51 -13.62
CA GLU A 135 -7.50 0.21 -14.88
C GLU A 135 -6.28 1.14 -14.81
N TYR A 136 -5.64 1.39 -15.96
CA TYR A 136 -4.52 2.32 -16.07
C TYR A 136 -4.97 3.63 -16.73
N VAL A 137 -4.67 4.76 -16.08
CA VAL A 137 -4.77 6.09 -16.66
C VAL A 137 -3.36 6.64 -16.87
N TYR A 138 -2.90 6.64 -18.11
CA TYR A 138 -1.53 7.03 -18.46
C TYR A 138 -1.32 8.54 -18.35
N ASN A 139 -0.23 8.94 -17.70
CA ASN A 139 0.21 10.33 -17.69
C ASN A 139 0.96 10.67 -18.99
N THR A 140 1.41 11.93 -19.10
CA THR A 140 2.21 12.40 -20.25
C THR A 140 3.71 12.07 -20.14
N ASP A 141 4.12 11.48 -19.02
CA ASP A 141 5.45 10.96 -18.76
C ASP A 141 5.42 9.43 -18.58
N GLU A 142 6.53 8.83 -18.17
CA GLU A 142 6.68 7.38 -17.96
C GLU A 142 6.01 6.91 -16.65
N THR A 143 4.83 7.43 -16.34
CA THR A 143 4.04 7.04 -15.16
C THR A 143 2.57 6.84 -15.51
N ALA A 144 1.86 6.12 -14.66
CA ALA A 144 0.41 5.95 -14.77
C ALA A 144 -0.26 6.00 -13.41
N LEU A 145 -1.56 6.29 -13.43
CA LEU A 145 -2.44 6.02 -12.30
C LEU A 145 -3.02 4.62 -12.44
N ILE A 146 -3.13 3.89 -11.33
CA ILE A 146 -3.88 2.63 -11.27
C ILE A 146 -5.06 2.86 -10.33
N GLY A 147 -6.27 2.72 -10.84
CA GLY A 147 -7.52 2.85 -10.06
C GLY A 147 -8.40 1.61 -10.21
N ASP A 148 -9.51 1.58 -9.48
CA ASP A 148 -10.53 0.56 -9.67
C ASP A 148 -11.45 0.91 -10.86
N GLU A 149 -11.47 0.05 -11.87
CA GLU A 149 -12.25 0.18 -13.12
C GLU A 149 -13.74 0.39 -12.86
N GLU A 150 -14.28 -0.19 -11.79
CA GLU A 150 -15.70 -0.11 -11.44
C GLU A 150 -15.98 0.91 -10.34
N ALA A 151 -15.01 1.72 -9.92
CA ALA A 151 -15.11 2.55 -8.72
C ALA A 151 -16.35 3.45 -8.72
N LYS A 152 -16.63 4.14 -9.82
CA LYS A 152 -17.82 5.02 -9.92
C LYS A 152 -19.12 4.23 -10.05
N LEU A 153 -19.08 3.05 -10.69
CA LEU A 153 -20.25 2.16 -10.85
C LEU A 153 -20.64 1.50 -9.52
N THR A 154 -19.67 1.32 -8.64
CA THR A 154 -19.84 0.78 -7.28
C THR A 154 -19.96 1.88 -6.21
N TYR A 155 -20.15 3.14 -6.64
CA TYR A 155 -20.40 4.29 -5.77
C TYR A 155 -19.26 4.61 -4.79
N LYS A 156 -18.00 4.31 -5.14
CA LYS A 156 -16.84 4.79 -4.38
C LYS A 156 -16.76 6.32 -4.44
N GLU A 157 -16.21 6.91 -3.38
CA GLU A 157 -16.06 8.35 -3.24
C GLU A 157 -15.10 8.93 -4.29
N GLY A 158 -15.40 10.12 -4.81
CA GLY A 158 -14.49 10.86 -5.68
C GLY A 158 -13.19 11.20 -4.95
N ASN A 159 -12.05 10.97 -5.60
CA ASN A 159 -10.74 11.15 -5.00
C ASN A 159 -10.00 12.37 -5.58
N ARG A 160 -9.77 12.40 -6.90
CA ARG A 160 -9.09 13.53 -7.56
C ARG A 160 -9.69 13.83 -8.94
N TYR A 161 -9.51 15.07 -9.38
CA TYR A 161 -9.76 15.45 -10.78
C TYR A 161 -8.60 15.00 -11.68
N LEU A 162 -8.95 14.50 -12.87
CA LEU A 162 -7.97 14.11 -13.89
C LEU A 162 -7.69 15.29 -14.85
N ASP A 163 -6.44 15.43 -15.31
CA ASP A 163 -6.02 16.53 -16.21
C ASP A 163 -6.80 16.54 -17.54
N GLY A 164 -7.22 15.37 -18.03
CA GLY A 164 -8.05 15.20 -19.22
C GLY A 164 -9.56 15.41 -19.00
N GLY A 165 -9.94 15.79 -17.77
CA GLY A 165 -11.32 15.86 -17.31
C GLY A 165 -11.80 14.54 -16.71
N GLY A 166 -12.79 14.66 -15.84
CA GLY A 166 -13.37 13.55 -15.07
C GLY A 166 -12.74 13.38 -13.70
N ILE A 167 -13.26 12.41 -12.96
CA ILE A 167 -12.93 12.11 -11.58
C ILE A 167 -12.35 10.70 -11.51
N ILE A 168 -11.26 10.50 -10.77
CA ILE A 168 -10.87 9.16 -10.30
C ILE A 168 -11.54 8.94 -8.93
N ALA A 169 -12.19 7.79 -8.75
CA ALA A 169 -12.93 7.45 -7.54
C ALA A 169 -12.26 6.28 -6.81
N GLY A 170 -12.44 6.22 -5.49
CA GLY A 170 -11.74 5.27 -4.63
C GLY A 170 -10.24 5.53 -4.53
N ASN A 171 -9.52 4.61 -3.90
CA ASN A 171 -8.06 4.68 -3.80
C ASN A 171 -7.41 4.51 -5.18
N PHE A 172 -6.30 5.19 -5.40
CA PHE A 172 -5.47 4.94 -6.58
C PHE A 172 -3.98 4.97 -6.24
N LEU A 173 -3.20 4.34 -7.11
CA LEU A 173 -1.74 4.34 -7.08
C LEU A 173 -1.21 5.25 -8.18
N VAL A 174 -0.08 5.90 -7.94
CA VAL A 174 0.81 6.37 -9.00
C VAL A 174 2.00 5.42 -9.08
N VAL A 175 2.28 4.93 -10.28
CA VAL A 175 3.36 3.97 -10.56
C VAL A 175 4.25 4.45 -11.69
N GLY A 176 5.52 4.03 -11.67
CA GLY A 176 6.40 4.19 -12.82
C GLY A 176 6.16 3.08 -13.84
N LEU A 177 6.26 3.41 -15.13
CA LEU A 177 6.11 2.45 -16.21
C LEU A 177 7.48 1.91 -16.62
N GLY A 178 7.61 0.58 -16.62
CA GLY A 178 8.71 -0.14 -17.24
C GLY A 178 8.32 -0.67 -18.62
N ASP A 179 9.14 -1.56 -19.18
CA ASP A 179 8.91 -2.14 -20.52
C ASP A 179 7.75 -3.14 -20.54
N GLU A 180 7.63 -3.97 -19.50
CA GLU A 180 6.58 -5.01 -19.37
C GLU A 180 5.83 -4.88 -18.04
N ASP A 181 6.56 -4.59 -16.96
CA ASP A 181 6.06 -4.46 -15.60
C ASP A 181 6.13 -3.00 -15.10
N CYS A 182 5.57 -2.73 -13.92
CA CYS A 182 5.75 -1.44 -13.28
C CYS A 182 7.18 -1.35 -12.72
N ARG A 183 7.64 -0.11 -12.52
CA ARG A 183 8.89 0.16 -11.82
C ARG A 183 8.64 1.08 -10.64
N SER A 184 9.58 1.07 -9.72
CA SER A 184 9.65 2.09 -8.67
C SER A 184 9.63 3.49 -9.26
N LEU A 185 8.85 4.37 -8.64
CA LEU A 185 8.93 5.81 -8.91
C LEU A 185 10.32 6.33 -8.54
N THR A 186 10.85 7.23 -9.35
CA THR A 186 12.01 8.04 -9.01
C THR A 186 11.62 9.11 -7.98
N ASP A 187 12.60 9.66 -7.26
CA ASP A 187 12.33 10.69 -6.26
C ASP A 187 11.72 11.95 -6.90
N ALA A 188 12.08 12.27 -8.15
CA ALA A 188 11.50 13.38 -8.90
C ALA A 188 10.02 13.14 -9.25
N GLU A 189 9.65 11.91 -9.61
CA GLU A 189 8.25 11.54 -9.86
C GLU A 189 7.43 11.56 -8.57
N VAL A 190 7.98 11.03 -7.47
CA VAL A 190 7.37 11.12 -6.14
C VAL A 190 7.10 12.58 -5.76
N ASP A 191 8.10 13.46 -5.89
CA ASP A 191 7.97 14.89 -5.57
C ASP A 191 6.90 15.57 -6.44
N LYS A 192 6.88 15.25 -7.74
CA LYS A 192 5.92 15.81 -8.70
C LYS A 192 4.50 15.43 -8.31
N TYR A 193 4.22 14.14 -8.15
CA TYR A 193 2.86 13.66 -7.90
C TYR A 193 2.39 13.89 -6.46
N SER A 194 3.30 13.88 -5.48
CA SER A 194 2.99 14.30 -4.11
C SER A 194 2.49 15.74 -4.09
N LYS A 195 3.16 16.66 -4.80
CA LYS A 195 2.72 18.06 -4.91
C LYS A 195 1.42 18.19 -5.70
N LYS A 196 1.27 17.45 -6.80
CA LYS A 196 0.07 17.48 -7.65
C LYS A 196 -1.19 17.09 -6.88
N TYR A 197 -1.10 16.04 -6.07
CA TYR A 197 -2.25 15.47 -5.36
C TYR A 197 -2.32 15.84 -3.88
N PHE A 198 -1.43 16.72 -3.40
CA PHE A 198 -1.33 17.10 -1.99
C PHE A 198 -2.66 17.56 -1.40
N ASP A 199 -3.32 18.50 -2.08
CA ASP A 199 -4.60 19.04 -1.65
C ASP A 199 -5.73 18.15 -2.17
N ALA A 200 -6.47 17.55 -1.24
CA ALA A 200 -7.60 16.69 -1.56
C ALA A 200 -8.85 17.58 -1.78
N PRO A 201 -9.44 17.58 -2.98
CA PRO A 201 -10.67 18.31 -3.23
C PRO A 201 -11.86 17.64 -2.52
N ASP A 202 -12.83 18.45 -2.11
CA ASP A 202 -14.14 17.96 -1.66
C ASP A 202 -15.02 17.71 -2.90
N ILE A 203 -15.09 16.45 -3.34
CA ILE A 203 -15.89 16.01 -4.49
C ILE A 203 -17.15 15.32 -3.96
N SER A 204 -18.32 15.87 -4.28
CA SER A 204 -19.57 15.33 -3.75
C SER A 204 -19.92 13.96 -4.37
N PRO A 205 -20.71 13.13 -3.68
CA PRO A 205 -21.24 11.89 -4.27
C PRO A 205 -22.05 12.14 -5.55
N GLU A 206 -22.82 13.23 -5.62
CA GLU A 206 -23.59 13.59 -6.81
C GLU A 206 -22.69 13.97 -7.98
N GLU A 207 -21.60 14.69 -7.72
CA GLU A 207 -20.62 15.04 -8.75
C GLU A 207 -19.90 13.79 -9.29
N THR A 208 -19.48 12.91 -8.38
CA THR A 208 -18.86 11.62 -8.74
C THR A 208 -19.81 10.76 -9.57
N ALA A 209 -21.08 10.66 -9.16
CA ALA A 209 -22.10 9.91 -9.89
C ALA A 209 -22.43 10.52 -11.26
N ALA A 210 -22.42 11.86 -11.37
CA ALA A 210 -22.64 12.56 -12.64
C ALA A 210 -21.48 12.38 -13.64
N ASP A 211 -20.31 11.95 -13.18
CA ASP A 211 -19.16 11.62 -14.02
C ASP A 211 -19.17 10.18 -14.58
N VAL A 212 -20.21 9.40 -14.27
CA VAL A 212 -20.45 8.08 -14.87
C VAL A 212 -20.98 8.24 -16.30
N GLY A 213 -20.34 7.57 -17.27
CA GLY A 213 -20.81 7.47 -18.66
C GLY A 213 -19.83 8.02 -19.69
N PHE A 214 -20.29 8.24 -20.91
CA PHE A 214 -19.48 8.76 -22.02
C PHE A 214 -19.96 10.15 -22.44
N ARG A 215 -19.02 11.08 -22.65
CA ARG A 215 -19.31 12.42 -23.18
C ARG A 215 -18.98 12.47 -24.68
N PHE A 216 -19.94 12.90 -25.50
CA PHE A 216 -19.70 13.17 -26.90
C PHE A 216 -19.09 14.57 -27.06
N ILE A 217 -17.83 14.65 -27.52
CA ILE A 217 -17.18 15.91 -27.84
C ILE A 217 -17.19 16.07 -29.37
N GLY A 218 -17.99 17.01 -29.87
CA GLY A 218 -18.02 17.39 -31.28
C GLY A 218 -17.09 18.56 -31.55
N PHE A 219 -16.22 18.45 -32.55
CA PHE A 219 -15.46 19.57 -33.07
C PHE A 219 -16.24 20.17 -34.25
N MET A 220 -16.56 21.47 -34.16
CA MET A 220 -17.22 22.25 -35.22
C MET A 220 -16.19 22.82 -36.18
#